data_AF-A0A5C6HH56-F1
#
_entry.id   AF-A0A5C6HH56-F1
#
_cell.length_a   1.000
_cell.length_b   1.000
_cell.length_c   1.000
_cell.angle_alpha   90.00
_cell.angle_beta   90.00
_cell.angle_gamma   90.00
#
_symmetry.space_group_name_H-M   'P 1'
#
loop_
_entity.id
_entity.type
_entity.pdbx_description
1 polymer ?
#
loop_
_entity_poly.entity_id
_entity_poly.type
_entity_poly.pdbx_seq_one_letter_code
_entity_poly.pdbx_strand_id
1 'polypeptide(L)'
;MKYFSFIIFLSHPFSLLKDVLNTNLVKKNLFSLMVLAIIPLFLYSQESIGKKITVLSPNTESYKVYGDIPVSLYTGVPQIKIPLYEIKTDYVNLDINLTYHSSGFKADNHPSWVGLGWNLNAGGVISRTIKYIPDENNSLAGRVDCYNPSCGIGFYYSHNVLNKLNNDYNRWVIGIENISSHMM
;
A
#
# COMPACT_ATOMS: atom_id res chain seq x y z
N MET A 1 -0.94 -95.11 39.35
CA MET A 1 -1.71 -94.79 38.12
C MET A 1 -2.83 -93.77 38.39
N LYS A 2 -2.53 -92.57 38.92
CA LYS A 2 -3.57 -91.53 39.20
C LYS A 2 -3.45 -90.24 38.34
N TYR A 3 -2.35 -90.05 37.62
CA TYR A 3 -2.12 -88.85 36.80
C TYR A 3 -2.68 -88.93 35.38
N PHE A 4 -2.93 -90.14 34.86
CA PHE A 4 -3.42 -90.32 33.49
C PHE A 4 -4.90 -89.90 33.32
N SER A 5 -5.69 -89.95 34.39
CA SER A 5 -7.10 -89.51 34.38
C SER A 5 -7.26 -87.98 34.41
N PHE A 6 -6.30 -87.26 35.01
CA PHE A 6 -6.35 -85.79 35.16
C PHE A 6 -6.06 -85.04 33.84
N ILE A 7 -5.21 -85.61 32.98
CA ILE A 7 -4.88 -85.04 31.66
C ILE A 7 -6.10 -85.10 30.70
N ILE A 8 -6.95 -86.12 30.84
CA ILE A 8 -8.17 -86.28 30.04
C ILE A 8 -9.21 -85.22 30.43
N PHE A 9 -9.30 -84.84 31.71
CA PHE A 9 -10.24 -83.82 32.17
C PHE A 9 -9.89 -82.39 31.72
N LEU A 10 -8.62 -82.09 31.45
CA LEU A 10 -8.18 -80.77 30.95
C LEU A 10 -8.28 -80.62 29.42
N SER A 11 -8.36 -81.72 28.65
CA SER A 11 -8.50 -81.65 27.19
C SER A 11 -9.96 -81.46 26.72
N HIS A 12 -10.93 -81.90 27.53
CA HIS A 12 -12.36 -81.82 27.23
C HIS A 12 -12.93 -80.39 27.20
N PRO A 13 -12.60 -79.45 28.12
CA PRO A 13 -13.13 -78.10 28.05
C PRO A 13 -12.63 -77.32 26.82
N PHE A 14 -11.45 -77.66 26.30
CA PHE A 14 -10.88 -77.02 25.11
C PHE A 14 -11.54 -77.48 23.80
N SER A 15 -12.07 -78.71 23.76
CA SER A 15 -12.90 -79.20 22.65
C SER A 15 -14.22 -78.45 22.56
N LEU A 16 -14.91 -78.33 23.69
CA LEU A 16 -16.21 -77.65 23.75
C LEU A 16 -16.10 -76.17 23.40
N LEU A 17 -15.00 -75.52 23.78
CA LEU A 17 -14.72 -74.14 23.40
C LEU A 17 -14.59 -73.98 21.88
N LYS A 18 -13.92 -74.92 21.20
CA LYS A 18 -13.78 -74.91 19.74
C LYS A 18 -15.13 -75.06 19.05
N ASP A 19 -16.02 -75.89 19.58
CA ASP A 19 -17.35 -76.11 19.02
C ASP A 19 -18.25 -74.88 19.17
N VAL A 20 -18.20 -74.21 20.34
CA VAL A 20 -18.93 -72.95 20.59
C VAL A 20 -18.43 -71.83 19.67
N LEU A 21 -17.11 -71.71 19.49
CA LEU A 21 -16.49 -70.75 18.57
C LEU A 21 -16.83 -71.02 17.09
N ASN A 22 -17.18 -72.26 16.75
CA ASN A 22 -17.48 -72.67 15.38
C ASN A 22 -18.93 -72.39 14.95
N THR A 23 -19.80 -71.96 15.88
CA THR A 23 -21.18 -71.62 15.58
C THR A 23 -21.28 -70.37 14.70
N ASN A 24 -22.20 -70.37 13.73
CA ASN A 24 -22.39 -69.26 12.79
C ASN A 24 -22.70 -67.92 13.49
N LEU A 25 -23.32 -67.99 14.68
CA LEU A 25 -23.66 -66.82 15.50
C LEU A 25 -22.40 -66.17 16.10
N VAL A 26 -21.50 -66.97 16.69
CA VAL A 26 -20.25 -66.47 17.29
C VAL A 26 -19.29 -65.98 16.21
N LYS A 27 -19.20 -66.66 15.06
CA LYS A 27 -18.40 -66.20 13.92
C LYS A 27 -18.85 -64.85 13.37
N LYS A 28 -20.17 -64.62 13.27
CA LYS A 28 -20.74 -63.33 12.80
C LYS A 28 -20.40 -62.19 13.77
N ASN A 29 -20.52 -62.44 15.08
CA ASN A 29 -20.17 -61.46 16.11
C ASN A 29 -18.65 -61.20 16.16
N LEU A 30 -17.83 -62.23 16.00
CA LEU A 30 -16.37 -62.10 15.93
C LEU A 30 -15.94 -61.31 14.69
N PHE A 31 -16.55 -61.59 13.54
CA PHE A 31 -16.32 -60.83 12.31
C PHE A 31 -16.72 -59.36 12.48
N SER A 32 -17.87 -59.09 13.09
CA SER A 32 -18.30 -57.71 13.41
C SER A 32 -17.31 -56.99 14.31
N LEU A 33 -16.69 -57.70 15.27
CA LEU A 33 -15.70 -57.13 16.19
C LEU A 33 -14.37 -56.81 15.48
N MET A 34 -13.95 -57.69 14.56
CA MET A 34 -12.77 -57.44 13.72
C MET A 34 -12.98 -56.25 12.78
N VAL A 35 -14.17 -56.11 12.18
CA VAL A 35 -14.50 -54.95 11.34
C VAL A 35 -14.47 -53.66 12.16
N LEU A 36 -15.04 -53.67 13.38
CA LEU A 36 -15.04 -52.50 14.26
C LEU A 36 -13.62 -52.06 14.68
N ALA A 37 -12.69 -53.01 14.82
CA ALA A 37 -11.30 -52.74 15.18
C ALA A 37 -10.47 -52.13 14.02
N ILE A 38 -10.90 -52.30 12.77
CA ILE A 38 -10.17 -51.83 11.57
C ILE A 38 -10.56 -50.39 11.20
N ILE A 39 -11.76 -49.93 11.58
CA ILE A 39 -12.27 -48.59 11.28
C ILE A 39 -11.34 -47.44 11.75
N PRO A 40 -10.74 -47.44 12.95
CA PRO A 40 -9.88 -46.32 13.38
C PRO A 40 -8.55 -46.23 12.63
N LEU A 41 -8.15 -47.24 11.84
CA LEU A 41 -6.91 -47.21 11.06
C LEU A 41 -6.99 -46.32 9.80
N PHE A 42 -8.20 -45.94 9.38
CA PHE A 42 -8.44 -45.10 8.21
C PHE A 42 -8.89 -43.68 8.56
N LEU A 43 -8.88 -43.32 9.84
CA LEU A 43 -9.21 -41.97 10.29
C LEU A 43 -7.93 -41.13 10.35
N TYR A 44 -7.75 -40.24 9.37
CA TYR A 44 -6.80 -39.13 9.47
C TYR A 44 -7.38 -38.04 10.39
N SER A 45 -6.58 -37.49 11.31
CA SER A 45 -7.02 -36.34 12.10
C SER A 45 -7.09 -35.08 11.24
N GLN A 46 -7.90 -34.11 11.65
CA GLN A 46 -8.01 -32.83 10.96
C GLN A 46 -6.69 -32.06 11.07
N GLU A 47 -6.10 -31.70 9.94
CA GLU A 47 -5.08 -30.66 9.89
C GLU A 47 -5.75 -29.33 10.27
N SER A 48 -5.19 -28.65 11.27
CA SER A 48 -5.54 -27.27 11.54
C SER A 48 -5.07 -26.42 10.33
N ILE A 49 -5.97 -26.13 9.40
CA ILE A 49 -5.86 -24.96 8.50
C ILE A 49 -6.21 -23.72 9.34
N GLY A 50 -5.51 -23.57 10.46
CA GLY A 50 -5.48 -22.36 11.26
C GLY A 50 -4.23 -21.62 10.84
N LYS A 51 -4.40 -20.47 10.19
CA LYS A 51 -3.31 -19.51 9.97
C LYS A 51 -2.56 -19.38 11.30
N LYS A 52 -1.34 -19.90 11.38
CA LYS A 52 -0.49 -19.77 12.56
C LYS A 52 -0.30 -18.27 12.77
N ILE A 53 -1.04 -17.68 13.70
CA ILE A 53 -0.86 -16.29 14.09
C ILE A 53 0.43 -16.27 14.91
N THR A 54 1.56 -16.19 14.22
CA THR A 54 2.84 -15.89 14.85
C THR A 54 2.81 -14.42 15.22
N VAL A 55 2.38 -14.13 16.44
CA VAL A 55 2.67 -12.84 17.07
C VAL A 55 4.18 -12.75 17.23
N LEU A 56 4.83 -11.83 16.53
CA LEU A 56 6.26 -11.66 16.72
C LEU A 56 6.51 -10.89 18.02
N SER A 57 7.71 -11.05 18.56
CA SER A 57 8.09 -10.26 19.73
C SER A 57 7.99 -8.77 19.39
N PRO A 58 7.69 -7.88 20.36
CA PRO A 58 7.59 -6.44 20.11
C PRO A 58 8.82 -5.86 19.39
N ASN A 59 10.01 -6.41 19.69
CA ASN A 59 11.27 -6.02 19.05
C ASN A 59 11.41 -6.51 17.60
N THR A 60 10.79 -7.64 17.24
CA THR A 60 10.81 -8.18 15.88
C THR A 60 9.75 -7.51 15.00
N GLU A 61 8.59 -7.14 15.57
CA GLU A 61 7.56 -6.39 14.83
C GLU A 61 8.04 -4.98 14.48
N SER A 62 8.72 -4.28 15.40
CA SER A 62 9.29 -2.95 15.10
C SER A 62 10.34 -3.02 13.99
N TYR A 63 11.10 -4.12 13.90
CA TYR A 63 12.08 -4.33 12.85
C TYR A 63 11.45 -4.50 11.45
N LYS A 64 10.28 -5.15 11.37
CA LYS A 64 9.56 -5.32 10.09
C LYS A 64 9.16 -4.01 9.44
N VAL A 65 8.86 -2.98 10.24
CA VAL A 65 8.51 -1.64 9.74
C VAL A 65 9.60 -1.06 8.84
N TYR A 66 10.88 -1.39 9.09
CA TYR A 66 12.01 -0.94 8.26
C TYR A 66 12.17 -1.75 6.96
N GLY A 67 11.67 -2.99 6.92
CA GLY A 67 11.71 -3.82 5.72
C GLY A 67 10.54 -3.58 4.76
N ASP A 68 9.38 -3.19 5.30
CA ASP A 68 8.14 -3.03 4.53
C ASP A 68 8.01 -1.67 3.82
N ILE A 69 8.78 -0.65 4.24
CA ILE A 69 8.76 0.68 3.60
C ILE A 69 9.78 0.69 2.45
N PRO A 70 9.33 0.79 1.18
CA PRO A 70 10.25 0.79 0.06
C PRO A 70 11.14 2.03 0.09
N VAL A 71 12.43 1.82 -0.09
CA VAL A 71 13.43 2.88 -0.23
C VAL A 71 13.79 3.06 -1.70
N SER A 72 13.94 4.32 -2.12
CA SER A 72 14.51 4.60 -3.43
C SER A 72 15.96 4.13 -3.47
N LEU A 73 16.28 3.18 -4.35
CA LEU A 73 17.65 2.65 -4.48
C LEU A 73 18.66 3.70 -4.96
N TYR A 74 18.19 4.79 -5.58
CA TYR A 74 19.04 5.87 -6.07
C TYR A 74 19.29 6.96 -5.02
N THR A 75 18.28 7.32 -4.22
CA THR A 75 18.37 8.43 -3.26
C THR A 75 18.48 7.96 -1.80
N GLY A 76 18.23 6.68 -1.51
CA GLY A 76 18.18 6.15 -0.15
C GLY A 76 16.99 6.66 0.68
N VAL A 77 16.07 7.42 0.09
CA VAL A 77 14.95 8.03 0.81
C VAL A 77 13.77 7.03 0.88
N PRO A 78 13.27 6.70 2.09
CA PRO A 78 12.06 5.90 2.26
C PRO A 78 10.81 6.61 1.75
N GLN A 79 9.95 5.88 1.04
CA GLN A 79 8.67 6.39 0.57
C GLN A 79 7.56 6.10 1.59
N ILE A 80 7.31 7.05 2.49
CA ILE A 80 6.28 6.92 3.53
C ILE A 80 4.95 7.50 3.02
N LYS A 81 3.93 6.65 2.89
CA LYS A 81 2.55 7.02 2.49
C LYS A 81 1.55 6.47 3.50
N ILE A 82 0.76 7.34 4.11
CA ILE A 82 -0.30 7.01 5.07
C ILE A 82 -1.65 7.31 4.40
N PRO A 83 -2.44 6.28 4.02
CA PRO A 83 -3.80 6.51 3.52
C PRO A 83 -4.69 7.00 4.67
N LEU A 84 -5.39 8.12 4.47
CA LEU A 84 -6.30 8.68 5.46
C LEU A 84 -7.75 8.31 5.13
N TYR A 85 -8.16 8.52 3.89
CA TYR A 85 -9.51 8.24 3.44
C TYR A 85 -9.56 8.07 1.92
N GLU A 86 -10.56 7.36 1.42
CA GLU A 86 -10.77 7.18 -0.01
C GLU A 86 -12.21 7.60 -0.33
N ILE A 87 -12.37 8.65 -1.14
CA ILE A 87 -13.66 9.10 -1.62
C ILE A 87 -13.94 8.34 -2.92
N LYS A 88 -14.92 7.42 -2.87
CA LYS A 88 -15.40 6.69 -4.04
C LYS A 88 -16.74 7.24 -4.50
N THR A 89 -16.80 7.68 -5.74
CA THR A 89 -18.03 8.04 -6.44
C THR A 89 -18.01 7.37 -7.82
N ASP A 90 -19.17 7.26 -8.48
CA ASP A 90 -19.27 6.60 -9.79
C ASP A 90 -18.40 7.27 -10.88
N TYR A 91 -18.03 8.53 -10.68
CA TYR A 91 -17.28 9.35 -11.65
C TYR A 91 -15.83 9.64 -11.22
N VAL A 92 -15.54 9.62 -9.91
CA VAL A 92 -14.24 10.02 -9.36
C VAL A 92 -13.87 9.15 -8.15
N ASN A 93 -12.66 8.61 -8.19
CA ASN A 93 -11.99 8.02 -7.03
C ASN A 93 -10.87 8.95 -6.59
N LEU A 94 -10.94 9.44 -5.35
CA LEU A 94 -9.95 10.32 -4.78
C LEU A 94 -9.38 9.74 -3.48
N ASP A 95 -8.10 9.36 -3.55
CA ASP A 95 -7.34 8.91 -2.39
C ASP A 95 -6.78 10.09 -1.61
N ILE A 96 -7.33 10.33 -0.42
CA ILE A 96 -6.77 11.27 0.56
C ILE A 96 -5.65 10.56 1.32
N ASN A 97 -4.41 10.98 1.09
CA ASN A 97 -3.23 10.37 1.71
C ASN A 97 -2.22 11.42 2.16
N LEU A 98 -1.46 11.07 3.18
CA LEU A 98 -0.38 11.87 3.72
C LEU A 98 0.95 11.24 3.31
N THR A 99 1.84 12.01 2.70
CA THR A 99 3.17 11.55 2.30
C THR A 99 4.25 12.30 3.07
N TYR A 100 5.32 11.59 3.45
CA TYR A 100 6.46 12.18 4.13
C TYR A 100 7.73 12.04 3.30
N HIS A 101 8.50 13.12 3.20
CA HIS A 101 9.77 13.15 2.50
C HIS A 101 10.92 13.34 3.49
N SER A 102 11.73 12.29 3.69
CA SER A 102 12.75 12.25 4.73
C SER A 102 14.14 12.71 4.28
N SER A 103 14.26 13.58 3.26
CA SER A 103 15.56 14.04 2.73
C SER A 103 16.35 15.01 3.64
N GLY A 104 16.02 15.04 4.93
CA GLY A 104 16.56 16.01 5.89
C GLY A 104 15.86 17.37 5.85
N PHE A 105 15.94 18.07 6.97
CA PHE A 105 15.35 19.40 7.15
C PHE A 105 16.39 20.49 6.90
N LYS A 106 16.11 21.42 6.00
CA LYS A 106 16.88 22.66 5.85
C LYS A 106 16.21 23.75 6.70
N ALA A 107 17.00 24.67 7.25
CA ALA A 107 16.47 25.77 8.06
C ALA A 107 15.49 26.66 7.27
N ASP A 108 15.68 26.74 5.96
CA ASP A 108 14.84 27.51 5.03
C ASP A 108 13.59 26.74 4.53
N ASN A 109 13.38 25.50 4.98
CA ASN A 109 12.18 24.76 4.62
C ASN A 109 11.02 25.20 5.52
N HIS A 110 10.05 25.89 4.93
CA HIS A 110 8.81 26.22 5.62
C HIS A 110 7.91 24.97 5.76
N PRO A 111 7.27 24.75 6.92
CA PRO A 111 6.33 23.66 7.10
C PRO A 111 5.08 23.88 6.27
N SER A 112 4.47 22.79 5.81
CA SER A 112 3.13 22.84 5.26
C SER A 112 2.11 22.94 6.40
N TRP A 113 0.84 23.13 6.06
CA TRP A 113 -0.30 23.08 6.97
C TRP A 113 -0.46 21.73 7.70
N VAL A 114 0.18 20.66 7.20
CA VAL A 114 0.24 19.34 7.87
C VAL A 114 1.61 19.06 8.51
N GLY A 115 2.50 20.05 8.53
CA GLY A 115 3.79 19.98 9.18
C GLY A 115 4.99 19.94 8.22
N LEU A 116 6.19 19.98 8.80
CA LEU A 116 7.44 19.99 8.03
C LEU A 116 7.71 18.62 7.40
N GLY A 117 7.99 18.60 6.10
CA GLY A 117 8.26 17.35 5.36
C GLY A 117 7.03 16.49 5.07
N TRP A 118 5.85 16.88 5.58
CA TRP A 118 4.57 16.23 5.31
C TRP A 118 3.81 16.96 4.19
N ASN A 119 3.18 16.18 3.33
CA ASN A 119 2.33 16.68 2.25
C ASN A 119 0.99 15.95 2.26
N LEU A 120 -0.12 16.69 2.23
CA LEU A 120 -1.45 16.12 2.08
C LEU A 120 -1.83 16.08 0.60
N ASN A 121 -2.04 14.88 0.09
CA ASN A 121 -2.62 14.66 -1.21
C ASN A 121 -4.13 14.48 -1.08
N ALA A 122 -4.91 15.47 -1.50
CA ALA A 122 -6.37 15.50 -1.36
C ALA A 122 -7.10 16.12 -2.58
N GLY A 123 -6.57 15.93 -3.79
CA GLY A 123 -7.31 16.22 -5.03
C GLY A 123 -6.81 17.41 -5.86
N GLY A 124 -5.78 18.12 -5.42
CA GLY A 124 -5.07 19.09 -6.26
C GLY A 124 -4.52 20.28 -5.50
N VAL A 125 -3.59 20.99 -6.13
CA VAL A 125 -3.06 22.28 -5.68
C VAL A 125 -3.09 23.23 -6.87
N ILE A 126 -3.62 24.43 -6.66
CA ILE A 126 -3.48 25.53 -7.62
C ILE A 126 -2.24 26.30 -7.21
N SER A 127 -1.18 26.21 -8.01
CA SER A 127 0.03 27.00 -7.82
C SER A 127 0.18 28.02 -8.94
N ARG A 128 0.67 29.20 -8.57
CA ARG A 128 1.02 30.25 -9.51
C ARG A 128 2.44 30.69 -9.25
N THR A 129 3.23 30.76 -10.33
CA THR A 129 4.55 31.39 -10.30
C THR A 129 4.52 32.63 -11.15
N ILE A 130 4.66 33.79 -10.52
CA ILE A 130 4.76 35.07 -11.22
C ILE A 130 6.20 35.22 -11.73
N LYS A 131 6.35 35.47 -13.04
CA LYS A 131 7.63 35.87 -13.63
C LYS A 131 7.54 37.35 -13.98
N TYR A 132 8.39 38.17 -13.35
CA TYR A 132 8.43 39.63 -13.50
C TYR A 132 7.20 40.36 -12.94
N ILE A 133 6.04 40.30 -13.61
CA ILE A 133 4.79 40.93 -13.15
C ILE A 133 3.61 39.96 -13.25
N PRO A 134 2.58 40.09 -12.39
CA PRO A 134 1.38 39.29 -12.52
C PRO A 134 0.64 39.58 -13.82
N ASP A 135 0.05 38.55 -14.43
CA ASP A 135 -0.67 38.66 -15.69
C ASP A 135 -1.89 39.59 -15.63
N GLU A 136 -2.55 39.66 -14.47
CA GLU A 136 -3.67 40.55 -14.14
C GLU A 136 -3.23 41.96 -13.73
N ASN A 137 -1.92 42.26 -13.74
CA ASN A 137 -1.47 43.59 -13.39
C ASN A 137 -1.63 44.54 -14.58
N ASN A 138 -2.40 45.60 -14.41
CA ASN A 138 -2.59 46.63 -15.42
C ASN A 138 -1.63 47.82 -15.24
N SER A 139 -0.82 47.92 -14.18
CA SER A 139 -0.03 49.12 -13.90
C SER A 139 1.44 48.87 -13.61
N LEU A 140 2.34 49.69 -14.17
CA LEU A 140 3.75 49.73 -13.75
C LEU A 140 3.81 50.50 -12.43
N ALA A 141 4.11 49.80 -11.34
CA ALA A 141 4.49 50.42 -10.06
C ALA A 141 3.45 51.41 -9.47
N GLY A 142 2.15 51.09 -9.55
CA GLY A 142 1.10 51.79 -8.80
C GLY A 142 0.92 53.28 -9.11
N ARG A 143 1.40 53.77 -10.27
CA ARG A 143 1.39 55.21 -10.59
C ARG A 143 0.57 55.61 -11.81
N VAL A 144 0.04 54.68 -12.60
CA VAL A 144 -0.89 55.00 -13.70
C VAL A 144 -1.87 53.85 -13.91
N ASP A 145 -3.14 54.04 -13.55
CA ASP A 145 -4.25 53.21 -14.01
C ASP A 145 -4.43 53.48 -15.50
N CYS A 146 -3.93 52.59 -16.32
CA CYS A 146 -3.89 52.84 -17.74
C CYS A 146 -5.18 52.25 -18.37
N TYR A 147 -6.15 53.13 -18.62
CA TYR A 147 -7.52 52.79 -19.06
C TYR A 147 -7.58 52.19 -20.49
N ASN A 148 -6.47 52.20 -21.22
CA ASN A 148 -6.37 51.62 -22.56
C ASN A 148 -5.83 50.18 -22.47
N PRO A 149 -6.48 49.17 -23.09
CA PRO A 149 -6.00 47.79 -23.08
C PRO A 149 -4.59 47.63 -23.70
N SER A 150 -4.11 48.63 -24.43
CA SER A 150 -2.77 48.65 -25.05
C SER A 150 -1.63 48.92 -24.06
N CYS A 151 -1.92 49.41 -22.85
CA CYS A 151 -0.90 49.84 -21.88
C CYS A 151 -0.88 49.03 -20.58
N GLY A 152 -1.76 48.04 -20.43
CA GLY A 152 -1.64 47.03 -19.39
C GLY A 152 -0.41 46.16 -19.68
N ILE A 153 0.43 45.95 -18.66
CA ILE A 153 1.73 45.28 -18.84
C ILE A 153 1.63 43.78 -18.56
N GLY A 154 0.70 43.36 -17.70
CA GLY A 154 0.38 41.96 -17.50
C GLY A 154 -0.17 41.32 -18.78
N PHE A 155 0.20 40.06 -19.02
CA PHE A 155 -0.15 39.32 -20.23
C PHE A 155 -1.67 39.30 -20.49
N TYR A 156 -2.50 39.22 -19.45
CA TYR A 156 -3.96 39.18 -19.58
C TYR A 156 -4.51 40.43 -20.28
N TYR A 157 -3.97 41.62 -19.97
CA TYR A 157 -4.41 42.87 -20.59
C TYR A 157 -3.69 43.17 -21.91
N SER A 158 -2.44 42.70 -22.08
CA SER A 158 -1.62 42.97 -23.27
C SER A 158 -1.68 41.90 -24.37
N HIS A 159 -2.48 40.85 -24.22
CA HIS A 159 -2.51 39.70 -25.16
C HIS A 159 -2.73 40.12 -26.63
N ASN A 160 -3.56 41.14 -26.87
CA ASN A 160 -3.86 41.67 -28.21
C ASN A 160 -2.71 42.46 -28.85
N VAL A 161 -1.76 42.96 -28.06
CA VAL A 161 -0.58 43.71 -28.52
C VAL A 161 0.59 42.77 -28.74
N LEU A 162 0.79 41.79 -27.86
CA LEU A 162 1.86 40.80 -27.98
C LEU A 162 1.72 39.90 -29.22
N ASN A 163 0.49 39.49 -29.55
CA ASN A 163 0.23 38.73 -30.79
C ASN A 163 0.56 39.53 -32.07
N LYS A 164 0.56 40.87 -32.02
CA LYS A 164 0.95 41.73 -33.15
C LYS A 164 2.46 41.93 -33.22
N LEU A 165 3.14 41.97 -32.08
CA LEU A 165 4.60 42.14 -31.99
C LEU A 165 5.38 40.89 -32.40
N ASN A 166 4.77 39.69 -32.36
CA ASN A 166 5.41 38.48 -32.89
C ASN A 166 5.61 38.52 -34.43
N ASN A 167 4.84 39.37 -35.13
CA ASN A 167 5.03 39.65 -36.56
C ASN A 167 5.94 40.86 -36.84
N ASP A 168 6.26 41.66 -35.82
CA ASP A 168 7.09 42.88 -35.90
C ASP A 168 8.35 42.72 -35.03
N TYR A 169 9.19 41.72 -35.35
CA TYR A 169 10.47 41.47 -34.67
C TYR A 169 11.43 42.69 -34.68
N ASN A 170 11.17 43.69 -35.53
CA ASN A 170 12.05 44.83 -35.75
C ASN A 170 11.80 46.04 -34.82
N ARG A 171 10.78 46.03 -33.94
CA ARG A 171 10.52 47.19 -33.05
C ARG A 171 11.29 47.15 -31.73
N TRP A 172 11.68 45.97 -31.24
CA TRP A 172 12.38 45.80 -29.95
C TRP A 172 13.90 45.83 -30.04
N VAL A 173 14.48 45.72 -31.25
CA VAL A 173 15.94 45.82 -31.46
C VAL A 173 16.44 47.27 -31.29
N ILE A 174 15.62 48.26 -31.64
CA ILE A 174 15.99 49.69 -31.60
C ILE A 174 16.12 50.25 -30.16
N GLY A 175 15.54 49.54 -29.17
CA GLY A 175 15.63 49.91 -27.76
C GLY A 175 16.86 49.34 -27.02
N ILE A 176 17.47 48.28 -27.53
CA ILE A 176 18.63 47.64 -26.90
C ILE A 176 19.94 48.28 -27.39
N GLU A 177 19.99 48.72 -28.64
CA GLU A 177 21.17 49.38 -29.22
C GLU A 177 21.45 50.78 -28.62
N ASN A 178 20.43 51.43 -28.05
CA ASN A 178 20.58 52.73 -27.38
C ASN A 178 20.95 52.63 -25.89
N ILE A 179 20.99 51.44 -25.30
CA ILE A 179 21.43 51.24 -23.91
C ILE A 179 22.94 50.92 -23.85
N SER A 180 23.53 50.35 -24.92
CA SER A 180 24.97 50.09 -24.99
C SER A 180 25.82 51.33 -25.29
N SER A 181 25.23 52.44 -25.76
CA SER A 181 25.96 53.70 -26.04
C SER A 181 26.03 54.68 -24.87
N HIS A 182 25.47 54.32 -23.71
CA HIS A 182 25.53 55.10 -22.46
C HIS A 182 26.16 54.33 -21.29
N MET A 183 26.72 53.14 -21.55
CA MET A 183 27.63 52.46 -20.63
C MET A 183 29.00 52.30 -21.30
N MET A 184 29.63 53.43 -21.59
CA MET A 184 31.07 53.57 -21.76
C MET A 184 31.52 54.87 -21.09
#